data_AF-A0A8I2K430-F1
#
_entry.id   AF-A0A8I2K430-F1
#
_cell.length_a   1.000
_cell.length_b   1.000
_cell.length_c   1.000
_cell.angle_alpha   90.00
_cell.angle_beta   90.00
_cell.angle_gamma   90.00
#
_symmetry.space_group_name_H-M   'P 1'
#
loop_
_entity.id
_entity.type
_entity.pdbx_description
1 polymer ?
#
loop_
_entity_poly.entity_id
_entity_poly.type
_entity_poly.pdbx_seq_one_letter_code
_entity_poly.pdbx_strand_id
1 'polypeptide(L)' 'LTSDGQLRTCLFSDEEVDLKTPLRNGFDNEEILSLLRYAIDNKPEKHRLGDSFFKNCKRGMFAIGG' A
#
# COMPACT_ATOMS: atom_id res chain seq x y z
N LEU A 1 -2.28 -5.32 -3.92
CA LEU A 1 -0.99 -5.95 -3.56
C LEU A 1 -0.04 -5.75 -4.74
N THR A 2 1.17 -5.26 -4.51
CA THR A 2 2.20 -5.10 -5.55
C THR A 2 2.94 -6.41 -5.78
N SER A 3 3.62 -6.54 -6.92
CA SER A 3 4.48 -7.70 -7.25
C SER A 3 5.61 -7.92 -6.23
N ASP A 4 6.04 -6.86 -5.56
CA ASP A 4 7.08 -6.93 -4.53
C ASP A 4 6.53 -7.48 -3.20
N GLY A 5 5.21 -7.62 -3.08
CA GLY A 5 4.52 -8.09 -1.88
C GLY A 5 4.20 -6.98 -0.88
N GLN A 6 4.06 -5.75 -1.37
CA GLN A 6 3.62 -4.60 -0.57
C GLN A 6 2.14 -4.30 -0.78
N LEU A 7 1.47 -3.83 0.27
CA LEU A 7 0.10 -3.33 0.22
C LEU A 7 0.10 -1.83 -0.04
N ARG A 8 -0.35 -1.48 -1.24
CA ARG A 8 -0.58 -0.08 -1.66
C ARG A 8 -2.07 0.21 -1.55
N THR A 9 -2.46 1.09 -0.64
CA THR A 9 -3.86 1.36 -0.27
C THR A 9 -4.54 2.36 -1.22
N CYS A 10 -3.75 3.14 -1.96
CA CYS A 10 -4.19 4.05 -3.01
C CYS A 10 -3.21 3.99 -4.20
N LEU A 11 -3.71 3.82 -5.42
CA LEU A 11 -2.88 3.79 -6.64
C LEU A 11 -2.15 5.12 -6.92
N PHE A 12 -2.61 6.19 -6.28
CA PHE A 12 -2.04 7.54 -6.37
C PHE A 12 -1.36 8.00 -5.07
N SER A 13 -1.03 7.07 -4.17
CA SER A 13 -0.16 7.34 -3.02
C SER A 13 1.16 6.59 -3.19
N ASP A 14 2.28 7.14 -2.75
CA ASP A 14 3.58 6.42 -2.70
C ASP A 14 3.73 5.55 -1.42
N GLU A 15 2.73 5.55 -0.55
CA GLU A 15 2.72 4.73 0.66
C GLU A 15 2.43 3.26 0.33
N GLU A 16 3.34 2.39 0.76
CA GLU A 16 3.28 0.95 0.61
C GLU A 16 3.63 0.31 1.95
N VAL A 17 2.90 -0.74 2.34
CA VAL A 17 3.11 -1.49 3.59
C VAL A 17 3.62 -2.88 3.26
N ASP A 18 4.79 -3.28 3.75
CA ASP A 18 5.36 -4.61 3.47
C ASP A 18 4.56 -5.72 4.17
N LEU A 19 3.89 -6.57 3.37
CA LEU A 19 3.22 -7.77 3.86
C LEU A 19 4.05 -9.04 3.67
N LYS A 20 5.00 -9.02 2.74
CA LYS A 20 5.77 -10.21 2.35
C LYS A 20 6.73 -10.64 3.44
N THR A 21 7.42 -9.70 4.08
CA THR A 21 8.38 -10.04 5.14
C THR A 21 7.69 -10.67 6.35
N PRO A 22 6.61 -10.10 6.93
CA PRO A 22 5.88 -10.74 8.01
C PRO A 22 5.35 -12.12 7.64
N LEU A 23 4.75 -12.26 6.45
CA LEU A 23 4.19 -13.54 5.99
C LEU A 23 5.27 -14.62 5.81
N ARG A 24 6.46 -14.27 5.31
CA ARG A 24 7.56 -15.22 5.11
C ARG A 24 8.30 -15.57 6.39
N ASN A 25 8.33 -14.66 7.36
CA ASN A 25 8.97 -14.88 8.65
C ASN A 25 8.07 -15.66 9.62
N GLY A 26 6.84 -16.00 9.22
CA GLY A 26 5.91 -16.77 10.03
C GLY A 26 5.31 -15.99 11.20
N PHE A 27 5.09 -14.68 11.00
CA PHE A 27 4.40 -13.85 11.99
C PHE A 27 3.01 -14.39 12.29
N ASP A 28 2.54 -14.15 13.51
CA ASP A 28 1.23 -14.61 13.93
C ASP A 28 0.12 -13.86 13.19
N ASN A 29 -1.04 -14.51 13.05
CA ASN A 29 -2.20 -13.92 12.38
C ASN A 29 -2.62 -12.58 13.00
N GLU A 30 -2.49 -12.42 14.32
CA GLU A 30 -2.80 -11.17 15.01
C GLU A 30 -1.84 -10.04 14.61
N GLU A 31 -0.56 -10.33 14.42
CA GLU A 31 0.43 -9.35 13.96
C GLU A 31 0.13 -8.94 12.52
N ILE A 32 -0.18 -9.90 11.65
CA ILE A 32 -0.58 -9.63 10.26
C ILE A 32 -1.87 -8.80 10.21
N LEU A 33 -2.87 -9.15 11.03
CA LEU A 33 -4.12 -8.38 11.15
C LEU A 33 -3.87 -6.96 11.63
N SER A 34 -2.95 -6.76 12.58
CA SER A 34 -2.57 -5.43 13.05
C SER A 34 -1.97 -4.58 11.93
N LEU A 35 -1.13 -5.18 11.09
CA LEU A 35 -0.50 -4.51 9.96
C LEU A 35 -1.51 -4.15 8.86
N LEU A 36 -2.47 -5.04 8.60
CA LEU A 36 -3.57 -4.78 7.68
C LEU A 36 -4.48 -3.67 8.19
N ARG A 37 -4.84 -3.67 9.49
CA ARG A 37 -5.60 -2.60 10.11
C ARG A 37 -4.88 -1.26 9.99
N TYR A 38 -3.60 -1.22 10.33
CA TYR A 38 -2.78 -0.03 10.13
C TYR A 38 -2.83 0.48 8.69
N ALA A 39 -2.70 -0.39 7.69
CA ALA A 39 -2.78 0.02 6.29
C ALA A 39 -4.17 0.56 5.92
N ILE A 40 -5.24 -0.04 6.43
CA ILE A 40 -6.62 0.41 6.20
C ILE A 40 -6.87 1.77 6.87
N ASP A 41 -6.41 1.96 8.10
CA ASP A 41 -6.59 3.20 8.86
C ASP A 41 -5.85 4.38 8.21
N ASN A 42 -4.72 4.11 7.54
CA ASN A 42 -3.97 5.10 6.77
C ASN A 42 -4.47 5.24 5.32
N LYS A 43 -5.50 4.49 4.91
CA LYS A 43 -6.06 4.63 3.56
C LYS A 43 -6.72 6.01 3.44
N PRO A 44 -6.34 6.83 2.45
CA PRO A 44 -7.02 8.09 2.22
C PRO A 44 -8.48 7.84 1.81
N GLU A 45 -9.39 8.69 2.27
CA GLU A 45 -10.83 8.61 1.97
C GLU A 45 -11.10 8.56 0.45
N LYS A 46 -10.34 9.35 -0.31
CA LYS A 46 -10.42 9.41 -1.78
C LYS A 46 -9.10 9.83 -2.40
N HIS A 47 -8.91 9.49 -3.68
CA HIS A 47 -7.83 10.05 -4.48
C HIS A 47 -8.14 11.50 -4.87
N ARG A 48 -7.10 12.32 -5.01
CA ARG A 48 -7.19 13.75 -5.37
C ARG A 48 -6.98 14.01 -6.85
N LEU A 49 -7.38 13.06 -7.69
CA LEU A 49 -7.22 13.14 -9.15
C LEU A 49 -7.94 14.40 -9.68
N GLY A 50 -7.20 15.29 -10.33
CA GLY A 50 -7.74 16.55 -10.87
C GLY A 50 -7.63 17.76 -9.92
N ASP A 51 -7.20 17.58 -8.67
CA ASP A 51 -6.89 18.71 -7.79
C ASP A 51 -5.62 19.43 -8.27
N SER A 52 -5.57 20.76 -8.10
CA SER A 52 -4.39 21.58 -8.44
C SER A 52 -3.11 21.19 -7.69
N PHE A 53 -3.25 20.45 -6.59
CA PHE A 53 -2.15 19.94 -5.76
C PHE A 53 -1.84 18.46 -6.00
N PHE A 54 -2.47 17.82 -7.00
CA PHE A 54 -2.22 16.43 -7.33
C PHE A 54 -0.77 16.24 -7.78
N LYS A 55 -0.03 15.42 -7.04
CA LYS A 55 1.34 15.02 -7.39
C LYS A 55 1.32 13.60 -7.91
N ASN A 56 2.03 13.37 -9.01
CA ASN A 56 2.25 12.02 -9.52
C ASN A 56 3.10 11.22 -8.53
N CYS A 57 2.76 9.94 -8.38
CA CYS A 57 3.59 8.98 -7.65
C CYS A 57 4.96 8.83 -8.31
N LYS A 58 5.99 8.63 -7.49
CA LYS A 58 7.35 8.32 -7.97
C LYS A 58 7.38 7.04 -8.79
N ARG A 59 6.57 6.06 -8.38
CA ARG A 59 6.43 4.76 -9.04
C ARG A 59 5.04 4.67 -9.68
N GLY A 60 5.02 4.65 -11.01
CA GLY A 60 3.78 4.56 -11.79
C GLY A 60 3.07 3.22 -11.67
N MET A 61 1.78 3.18 -12.01
CA MET A 61 0.93 1.99 -11.91
C MET A 61 1.44 0.80 -12.75
N PHE A 62 2.17 1.06 -13.84
CA PHE A 62 2.78 0.01 -14.66
C PHE A 62 3.94 -0.71 -13.96
N ALA A 63 4.53 -0.11 -12.92
CA ALA A 63 5.68 -0.66 -12.20
C ALA A 63 5.30 -1.34 -10.88
N ILE A 64 4.00 -1.47 -10.57
CA ILE A 64 3.51 -2.12 -9.34
C ILE A 64 2.91 -3.51 -9.55
N GLY A 65 2.56 -3.84 -10.80
CA GLY A 65 1.99 -5.14 -11.17
C GLY A 65 2.94 -5.93 -12.05
N GLY A 66 2.94 -7.25 -11.87
CA GLY A 66 3.74 -8.23 -12.60
C GLY A 66 3.32 -9.64 -12.21
#